data_AF-A0A8J5QZ54-F1
#
_entry.id   AF-A0A8J5QZ54-F1
#
_cell.length_a   1.000
_cell.length_b   1.000
_cell.length_c   1.000
_cell.angle_alpha   90.00
_cell.angle_beta   90.00
_cell.angle_gamma   90.00
#
_symmetry.space_group_name_H-M   'P 1'
#
loop_
_entity.id
_entity.type
_entity.pdbx_description
1 polymer ?
#
loop_
_entity_poly.entity_id
_entity_poly.type
_entity_poly.pdbx_seq_one_letter_code
_entity_poly.pdbx_strand_id
1 'polypeptide(L)'
;MIIIENLTDASINIRIYIIMFMPIYYILALMPNFKWLMPFSAAGASFLALGLTITLYYFFEDFQSPSRLQMYTGITAIPIFSSIFMFAVHNMTVIMPLENSMKNPRHMPRILTLSMMLNVLIYMIFGFLGYNKYIDACDTVIKNLPFGEM
;
A
#
# COMPACT_ATOMS: atom_id res chain seq x y z
N MET A 1 5.93 -8.65 -11.61
CA MET A 1 7.22 -9.00 -12.22
C MET A 1 7.51 -10.49 -12.11
N ILE A 2 7.45 -11.08 -10.91
CA ILE A 2 7.53 -12.55 -10.70
C ILE A 2 6.52 -13.32 -11.56
N ILE A 3 5.32 -12.78 -11.76
CA ILE A 3 4.27 -13.38 -12.60
C ILE A 3 4.66 -13.45 -14.10
N ILE A 4 5.42 -12.48 -14.61
CA ILE A 4 5.80 -12.42 -16.04
C ILE A 4 6.94 -13.42 -16.31
N GLU A 5 7.90 -13.51 -15.39
CA GLU A 5 9.01 -14.45 -15.45
C GLU A 5 8.51 -15.90 -15.36
N ASN A 6 7.52 -16.18 -14.50
CA ASN A 6 6.90 -17.50 -14.36
C ASN A 6 6.10 -17.95 -15.59
N LEU A 7 5.66 -17.02 -16.44
CA LEU A 7 4.86 -17.31 -17.64
C LEU A 7 5.68 -17.33 -18.95
N THR A 8 6.88 -16.75 -18.96
CA THR A 8 7.64 -16.49 -20.20
C THR A 8 8.98 -17.24 -20.27
N ASP A 9 9.39 -17.94 -19.19
CA ASP A 9 10.64 -18.73 -19.09
C ASP A 9 11.91 -17.97 -19.53
N ALA A 10 11.85 -16.64 -19.48
CA ALA A 10 12.88 -15.72 -19.92
C ALA A 10 13.31 -14.84 -18.74
N SER A 11 14.49 -15.12 -18.18
CA SER A 11 15.08 -14.34 -17.09
C SER A 11 15.66 -13.02 -17.63
N ILE A 12 14.80 -12.06 -17.92
CA ILE A 12 15.21 -10.71 -18.33
C ILE A 12 15.70 -9.95 -17.09
N ASN A 13 16.82 -9.23 -17.21
CA ASN A 13 17.39 -8.47 -16.10
C ASN A 13 16.43 -7.35 -15.63
N ILE A 14 16.22 -7.22 -14.32
CA ILE A 14 15.42 -6.16 -13.67
C ILE A 14 15.72 -4.75 -14.17
N ARG A 15 16.97 -4.45 -14.49
CA ARG A 15 17.38 -3.13 -14.99
C ARG A 15 16.74 -2.79 -16.33
N ILE A 16 16.52 -3.78 -17.19
CA ILE A 16 15.90 -3.60 -18.51
C ILE A 16 14.40 -3.26 -18.35
N TYR A 17 13.72 -3.92 -17.40
CA TYR A 17 12.35 -3.57 -17.07
C TYR A 17 12.24 -2.13 -16.55
N ILE A 18 13.12 -1.71 -15.65
CA ILE A 18 13.13 -0.33 -15.13
C ILE A 18 13.27 0.68 -16.28
N ILE A 19 14.21 0.45 -17.20
CA ILE A 19 14.44 1.34 -18.36
C ILE A 19 13.24 1.35 -19.31
N MET A 20 12.61 0.19 -19.54
CA MET A 20 11.43 0.07 -20.41
C MET A 20 10.21 0.82 -19.85
N PHE A 21 9.99 0.77 -18.53
CA PHE A 21 8.86 1.44 -17.88
C PHE A 21 9.13 2.92 -17.53
N MET A 22 10.40 3.34 -17.46
CA MET A 22 10.77 4.74 -17.20
C MET A 22 10.11 5.77 -18.14
N PRO A 23 10.12 5.63 -19.48
CA PRO A 23 9.48 6.60 -20.37
C PRO A 23 7.97 6.69 -20.16
N ILE A 24 7.32 5.55 -19.89
CA ILE A 24 5.88 5.48 -19.60
C ILE A 24 5.58 6.24 -18.31
N TYR A 25 6.37 6.02 -17.26
CA TYR A 25 6.25 6.72 -15.99
C TYR A 25 6.42 8.23 -16.15
N TYR A 26 7.41 8.68 -16.95
CA TYR A 26 7.64 10.10 -17.19
C TYR A 26 6.47 10.75 -17.93
N ILE A 27 5.93 10.10 -18.96
CA ILE A 27 4.76 10.60 -19.70
C ILE A 27 3.54 10.73 -18.78
N LEU A 28 3.30 9.75 -17.90
CA LEU A 28 2.23 9.82 -16.90
C LEU A 28 2.45 10.94 -15.88
N ALA A 29 3.69 11.12 -15.41
CA ALA A 29 4.05 12.15 -14.43
C ALA A 29 3.95 13.58 -14.99
N LEU A 30 4.11 13.75 -16.31
CA LEU A 30 4.02 15.04 -16.99
C LEU A 30 2.61 15.43 -17.43
N MET A 31 1.59 14.58 -17.21
CA MET A 31 0.23 14.89 -17.64
C MET A 31 -0.36 16.07 -16.84
N PRO A 32 -0.69 17.21 -17.47
CA PRO A 32 -1.19 18.40 -16.76
C PRO A 32 -2.65 18.30 -16.32
N ASN A 33 -3.41 17.37 -16.91
CA ASN A 33 -4.86 17.31 -16.82
C ASN A 33 -5.34 16.09 -16.02
N PHE A 34 -5.52 16.27 -14.71
CA PHE A 34 -6.00 15.22 -13.79
C PHE A 34 -7.46 14.75 -14.01
N LYS A 35 -8.22 15.41 -14.89
CA LYS A 35 -9.65 15.09 -15.10
C LYS A 35 -9.89 13.66 -15.58
N TRP A 36 -9.05 13.15 -16.49
CA TRP A 36 -9.14 11.76 -16.96
C TRP A 36 -8.60 10.75 -15.96
N LEU A 37 -7.74 11.18 -15.04
CA LEU A 37 -7.18 10.32 -14.00
C LEU A 37 -8.17 10.07 -12.85
N MET A 38 -9.13 10.97 -12.65
CA MET A 38 -10.13 10.85 -11.59
C MET A 38 -10.94 9.54 -11.63
N PRO A 39 -11.60 9.14 -12.74
CA PRO A 39 -12.35 7.88 -12.78
C PRO A 39 -11.43 6.65 -12.70
N PHE A 40 -10.22 6.72 -13.28
CA PHE A 40 -9.24 5.64 -13.19
C PHE A 40 -8.73 5.44 -11.75
N SER A 41 -8.44 6.54 -11.05
CA SER A 41 -8.05 6.55 -9.64
C SER A 41 -9.16 6.02 -8.75
N ALA A 42 -10.41 6.42 -9.00
CA ALA A 42 -11.57 5.90 -8.26
C ALA A 42 -11.77 4.39 -8.46
N ALA A 43 -11.58 3.89 -9.69
CA ALA A 43 -11.60 2.46 -9.99
C ALA A 43 -10.46 1.72 -9.27
N GLY A 44 -9.24 2.26 -9.32
CA GLY A 44 -8.09 1.72 -8.59
C GLY A 44 -8.33 1.68 -7.08
N ALA A 45 -8.86 2.76 -6.49
CA ALA A 45 -9.21 2.82 -5.08
C ALA A 45 -10.27 1.78 -4.70
N SER A 46 -11.22 1.50 -5.60
CA SER A 46 -12.23 0.46 -5.40
C SER A 46 -11.59 -0.94 -5.41
N PHE A 47 -10.64 -1.22 -6.31
CA PHE A 47 -9.88 -2.47 -6.27
C PHE A 47 -9.02 -2.59 -5.01
N LEU A 48 -8.40 -1.50 -4.54
CA LEU A 48 -7.66 -1.49 -3.28
C LEU A 48 -8.59 -1.77 -2.09
N ALA A 49 -9.78 -1.18 -2.07
CA ALA A 49 -10.78 -1.45 -1.03
C ALA A 49 -11.22 -2.91 -1.06
N LEU A 50 -11.48 -3.48 -2.25
CA LEU A 50 -11.81 -4.90 -2.41
C LEU A 50 -10.69 -5.82 -1.94
N GLY A 51 -9.45 -5.56 -2.34
CA GLY A 51 -8.29 -6.33 -1.90
C GLY A 51 -8.08 -6.27 -0.38
N LEU A 52 -8.30 -5.10 0.21
CA LEU A 52 -8.29 -4.91 1.65
C LEU A 52 -9.40 -5.72 2.33
N THR A 53 -10.63 -5.67 1.84
CA THR A 53 -11.76 -6.43 2.38
C THR A 53 -11.51 -7.95 2.31
N ILE A 54 -11.02 -8.45 1.17
CA ILE A 54 -10.68 -9.88 1.01
C ILE A 54 -9.58 -10.28 1.98
N THR A 55 -8.54 -9.46 2.13
CA THR A 55 -7.44 -9.77 3.06
C THR A 55 -7.92 -9.76 4.51
N LEU A 56 -8.78 -8.82 4.88
CA LEU A 56 -9.40 -8.79 6.21
C LEU A 56 -10.25 -10.04 6.45
N TYR A 57 -10.98 -10.53 5.45
CA TYR A 57 -11.73 -11.78 5.55
C TYR A 57 -10.81 -12.96 5.90
N TYR A 58 -9.68 -13.12 5.20
CA TYR A 58 -8.70 -14.18 5.49
C TYR A 58 -8.05 -14.07 6.88
N PHE A 59 -7.90 -12.85 7.40
CA PHE A 59 -7.39 -12.65 8.76
C PHE A 59 -8.35 -13.18 9.83
N PHE A 60 -9.67 -13.14 9.59
CA PHE A 60 -10.68 -13.62 10.54
C PHE A 60 -11.00 -15.11 10.40
N GLU A 61 -10.74 -15.72 9.24
CA GLU A 61 -11.09 -17.13 8.95
C GLU A 61 -10.35 -18.14 9.85
N ASP A 62 -9.15 -17.82 10.36
CA ASP A 62 -8.50 -18.58 11.45
C ASP A 62 -7.81 -17.64 12.43
N PHE A 63 -8.60 -16.98 13.27
CA PHE A 63 -8.03 -16.08 14.27
C PHE A 63 -7.31 -16.87 15.37
N GLN A 64 -5.97 -16.90 15.29
CA GLN A 64 -5.13 -17.59 16.27
C GLN A 64 -4.91 -16.70 17.52
N SER A 65 -4.70 -17.33 18.68
CA SER A 65 -4.55 -16.59 19.95
C SER A 65 -3.32 -15.66 19.92
N PRO A 66 -3.47 -14.36 20.25
CA PRO A 66 -2.36 -13.40 20.28
C PRO A 66 -1.24 -13.72 21.28
N SER A 67 -1.47 -14.63 22.23
CA SER A 67 -0.47 -15.04 23.24
C SER A 67 0.78 -15.69 22.65
N ARG A 68 0.74 -16.14 21.40
CA ARG A 68 1.88 -16.73 20.68
C ARG A 68 2.85 -15.70 20.09
N LEU A 69 2.45 -14.42 20.08
CA LEU A 69 3.18 -13.37 19.38
C LEU A 69 4.35 -12.86 20.21
N GLN A 70 5.46 -12.59 19.55
CA GLN A 70 6.60 -11.94 20.20
C GLN A 70 6.32 -10.44 20.28
N MET A 71 6.07 -9.96 21.49
CA MET A 71 5.76 -8.55 21.73
C MET A 71 6.96 -7.62 21.46
N TYR A 72 8.17 -8.16 21.32
CA TYR A 72 9.40 -7.40 21.14
C TYR A 72 10.30 -8.03 20.08
N THR A 73 10.49 -7.31 18.96
CA THR A 73 11.30 -7.72 17.80
C THR A 73 12.71 -7.12 17.81
N GLY A 74 13.08 -6.34 18.83
CA GLY A 74 14.41 -5.72 18.99
C GLY A 74 14.43 -4.19 18.79
N ILE A 75 15.41 -3.49 19.39
CA ILE A 75 15.60 -2.02 19.25
C ILE A 75 15.82 -1.60 17.79
N THR A 76 16.47 -2.43 16.98
CA THR A 76 16.79 -2.14 15.57
C THR A 76 15.57 -2.11 14.67
N ALA A 77 14.47 -2.80 15.03
CA ALA A 77 13.23 -2.80 14.26
C ALA A 77 12.44 -1.48 14.39
N ILE A 78 12.61 -0.78 15.52
CA ILE A 78 11.90 0.48 15.82
C ILE A 78 12.17 1.58 14.76
N PRO A 79 13.42 1.93 14.42
CA PRO A 79 13.69 2.97 13.42
C PRO A 79 13.26 2.54 12.01
N ILE A 80 13.34 1.25 11.68
CA ILE A 80 12.92 0.73 10.37
C ILE A 80 11.41 0.86 10.23
N PHE A 81 10.65 0.40 11.24
CA PHE A 81 9.20 0.55 11.28
C PHE A 81 8.79 2.02 11.21
N SER A 82 9.41 2.89 12.01
CA SER A 82 9.13 4.33 12.02
C SER A 82 9.34 4.94 10.63
N SER A 83 10.42 4.58 9.94
CA SER A 83 10.72 5.10 8.60
C SER A 83 9.68 4.68 7.56
N ILE A 84 9.28 3.40 7.56
CA ILE A 84 8.25 2.88 6.64
C ILE A 84 6.88 3.51 6.95
N PHE A 85 6.53 3.62 8.23
CA PHE A 85 5.27 4.22 8.67
C PHE A 85 5.19 5.71 8.31
N MET A 86 6.25 6.48 8.58
CA MET A 86 6.32 7.89 8.20
C MET A 86 6.22 8.06 6.69
N PHE A 87 6.90 7.21 5.90
CA PHE A 87 6.79 7.22 4.45
C PHE A 87 5.36 6.93 3.97
N ALA A 88 4.66 5.98 4.60
CA ALA A 88 3.30 5.61 4.22
C ALA A 88 2.25 6.69 4.53
N VAL A 89 2.44 7.45 5.62
CA VAL A 89 1.46 8.47 6.06
C VAL A 89 1.74 9.85 5.45
N HIS A 90 3.01 10.19 5.20
CA HIS A 90 3.40 11.53 4.79
C HIS A 90 3.24 11.76 3.28
N ASN A 91 2.27 12.60 2.90
CA ASN A 91 1.92 12.87 1.49
C ASN A 91 2.09 14.35 1.11
N MET A 92 3.30 14.93 1.28
CA MET A 92 3.52 16.37 1.03
C MET A 92 3.42 16.78 -0.45
N THR A 93 3.80 15.89 -1.37
CA THR A 93 3.84 16.18 -2.82
C THR A 93 2.45 16.50 -3.41
N VAL A 94 1.38 16.00 -2.78
CA VAL A 94 0.01 16.17 -3.30
C VAL A 94 -0.73 17.35 -2.67
N ILE A 95 -0.18 17.99 -1.63
CA ILE A 95 -0.86 19.06 -0.87
C ILE A 95 -1.12 20.27 -1.77
N MET A 96 -0.08 20.81 -2.42
CA MET A 96 -0.22 22.01 -3.28
C MET A 96 -1.22 21.84 -4.45
N PRO A 97 -1.15 20.77 -5.28
CA PRO A 97 -2.13 20.59 -6.35
C PRO A 97 -3.54 20.28 -5.84
N LEU A 98 -3.66 19.63 -4.67
CA LEU A 98 -4.93 19.37 -4.03
C LEU A 98 -5.58 20.67 -3.54
N GLU A 99 -4.82 21.54 -2.88
CA GLU A 99 -5.29 22.85 -2.44
C GLU A 99 -5.83 23.68 -3.61
N ASN A 100 -5.08 23.73 -4.72
CA ASN A 100 -5.48 24.45 -5.93
C ASN A 100 -6.74 23.86 -6.61
N SER A 101 -7.03 22.57 -6.38
CA SER A 101 -8.19 21.87 -6.95
C SER A 101 -9.44 21.92 -6.05
N MET A 102 -9.32 22.39 -4.80
CA MET A 102 -10.41 22.40 -3.84
C MET A 102 -11.30 23.64 -3.99
N LYS A 103 -12.63 23.42 -3.97
CA LYS A 103 -13.61 24.52 -3.97
C LYS A 103 -13.48 25.46 -2.75
N ASN A 104 -13.05 24.93 -1.60
CA ASN A 104 -12.86 25.67 -0.35
C ASN A 104 -11.54 25.28 0.34
N PRO A 105 -10.40 25.93 0.02
CA PRO A 105 -9.07 25.54 0.52
C PRO A 105 -8.94 25.67 2.05
N ARG A 106 -9.72 26.54 2.70
CA ARG A 106 -9.72 26.68 4.17
C ARG A 106 -10.08 25.42 4.96
N HIS A 107 -10.75 24.44 4.33
CA HIS A 107 -11.10 23.17 4.97
C HIS A 107 -10.04 22.09 4.77
N MET A 108 -9.04 22.33 3.93
CA MET A 108 -8.02 21.34 3.57
C MET A 108 -7.30 20.75 4.79
N PRO A 109 -6.85 21.53 5.80
CA PRO A 109 -6.17 20.95 6.95
C PRO A 109 -7.04 19.97 7.74
N ARG A 110 -8.35 20.25 7.87
CA ARG A 110 -9.28 19.36 8.59
C ARG A 110 -9.49 18.04 7.86
N ILE A 111 -9.65 18.10 6.54
CA ILE A 111 -9.84 16.92 5.69
C ILE A 111 -8.55 16.08 5.69
N LEU A 112 -7.39 16.73 5.61
CA LEU A 112 -6.10 16.07 5.65
C LEU A 112 -5.86 15.35 6.98
N THR A 113 -6.11 16.02 8.12
CA THR A 113 -5.98 15.40 9.44
C THR A 113 -6.92 14.21 9.61
N LEU A 114 -8.18 14.33 9.17
CA LEU A 114 -9.13 13.22 9.25
C LEU A 114 -8.69 12.03 8.38
N SER A 115 -8.22 12.30 7.16
CA SER A 115 -7.69 11.28 6.25
C SER A 115 -6.47 10.57 6.83
N MET A 116 -5.52 11.33 7.39
CA MET A 116 -4.33 10.77 8.04
C MET A 116 -4.71 9.90 9.24
N MET A 117 -5.61 10.37 10.11
CA MET A 117 -6.10 9.58 11.27
C MET A 117 -6.74 8.26 10.83
N LEU A 118 -7.58 8.31 9.79
CA LEU A 118 -8.21 7.11 9.24
C LEU A 118 -7.19 6.13 8.65
N ASN A 119 -6.20 6.62 7.91
CA ASN A 119 -5.13 5.78 7.37
C ASN A 119 -4.32 5.09 8.47
N VAL A 120 -3.95 5.82 9.53
CA VAL A 120 -3.22 5.26 10.67
C VAL A 120 -4.03 4.15 11.34
N LEU A 121 -5.33 4.35 11.54
CA LEU A 121 -6.21 3.35 12.14
C LEU A 121 -6.30 2.09 11.27
N ILE A 122 -6.47 2.23 9.95
CA ILE A 122 -6.50 1.10 9.03
C ILE A 122 -5.17 0.34 9.05
N TYR A 123 -4.03 1.05 8.96
CA TYR A 123 -2.71 0.41 8.99
C TYR A 123 -2.41 -0.29 10.32
N MET A 124 -2.87 0.27 11.44
CA MET A 124 -2.68 -0.36 12.75
C MET A 124 -3.49 -1.66 12.88
N ILE A 125 -4.76 -1.65 12.47
CA ILE A 125 -5.61 -2.86 12.47
C ILE A 125 -5.03 -3.90 11.51
N PHE A 126 -4.70 -3.49 10.29
CA PHE A 126 -4.20 -4.39 9.26
C PHE A 126 -2.83 -4.99 9.63
N GLY A 127 -1.92 -4.19 10.17
CA GLY A 127 -0.62 -4.64 10.64
C GLY A 127 -0.73 -5.61 11.82
N PHE A 128 -1.62 -5.32 12.79
CA PHE A 128 -1.86 -6.21 13.92
C PHE A 128 -2.44 -7.56 13.48
N LEU A 129 -3.50 -7.53 12.66
CA LEU A 129 -4.15 -8.76 12.18
C LEU A 129 -3.23 -9.57 11.27
N GLY A 130 -2.45 -8.91 10.41
CA GLY A 130 -1.46 -9.56 9.56
C GLY A 130 -0.37 -10.25 10.37
N TYR A 131 0.18 -9.57 11.38
CA TYR A 131 1.16 -10.16 12.30
C TYR A 131 0.54 -11.30 13.13
N ASN A 132 -0.72 -11.16 13.53
CA ASN A 132 -1.41 -12.22 14.26
C ASN A 132 -1.64 -13.47 13.42
N LYS A 133 -1.91 -13.36 12.11
CA LYS A 133 -2.09 -14.51 11.22
C LYS A 133 -0.76 -15.15 10.83
N TYR A 134 0.25 -14.35 10.47
CA TYR A 134 1.53 -14.80 9.95
C TYR A 134 2.68 -14.42 10.88
N ILE A 135 3.18 -15.41 11.65
CA ILE A 135 4.32 -15.21 12.58
C ILE A 135 5.63 -15.01 11.81
N ASP A 136 5.81 -15.73 10.71
CA ASP A 136 6.95 -15.59 9.79
C ASP A 136 6.47 -14.90 8.50
N ALA A 137 6.10 -13.63 8.64
CA ALA A 137 5.55 -12.85 7.55
C ALA A 137 6.65 -12.44 6.56
N CYS A 138 6.46 -12.74 5.28
CA CYS A 138 7.24 -12.13 4.20
C CYS A 138 7.08 -10.60 4.20
N ASP A 139 7.99 -9.90 3.50
CA ASP A 139 8.04 -8.43 3.36
C ASP A 139 6.71 -7.76 3.00
N THR A 140 5.79 -8.48 2.36
CA THR A 140 4.47 -7.98 1.98
C THR A 140 3.39 -9.00 2.33
N VAL A 141 2.26 -8.53 2.86
CA VAL A 141 1.12 -9.39 3.23
C VAL A 141 0.61 -10.23 2.05
N ILE A 142 0.62 -9.68 0.84
CA ILE A 142 0.17 -10.38 -0.38
C ILE A 142 0.97 -11.66 -0.64
N LYS A 143 2.27 -11.69 -0.30
CA LYS A 143 3.09 -12.90 -0.44
C LYS A 143 2.71 -14.00 0.55
N ASN A 144 2.06 -13.65 1.66
CA ASN A 144 1.66 -14.59 2.70
C ASN A 144 0.24 -15.15 2.45
N LEU A 145 -0.54 -14.55 1.55
CA LEU A 145 -1.82 -15.13 1.16
C LEU A 145 -1.59 -16.47 0.44
N PRO A 146 -2.44 -17.48 0.68
CA PRO A 146 -2.36 -18.72 -0.07
C PRO A 146 -2.66 -18.44 -1.53
N PHE A 147 -1.62 -18.33 -2.37
CA PHE A 147 -1.78 -18.52 -3.80
C PHE A 147 -2.20 -19.97 -3.95
N GLY A 148 -3.44 -20.19 -4.37
CA GLY A 148 -3.94 -21.55 -4.57
C GLY A 148 -2.91 -22.36 -5.36
N GLU A 149 -2.38 -23.40 -4.73
CA GLU A 149 -1.96 -24.58 -5.46
C GLU A 149 -3.21 -25.08 -6.20
N MET A 150 -3.35 -24.67 -7.46
CA MET A 150 -4.16 -25.35 -8.46
C MET A 150 -3.25 -25.73 -9.60
#